data_AF-A0A9W6S0H4-F1
#
_entry.id   AF-A0A9W6S0H4-F1
#
_cell.length_a   1.000
_cell.length_b   1.000
_cell.length_c   1.000
_cell.angle_alpha   90.00
_cell.angle_beta   90.00
_cell.angle_gamma   90.00
#
_symmetry.space_group_name_H-M   'P 1'
#
loop_
_entity.id
_entity.type
_entity.pdbx_description
1 polymer ?
#
loop_
_entity_poly.entity_id
_entity_poly.type
_entity_poly.pdbx_seq_one_letter_code
_entity_poly.pdbx_strand_id
1 'polypeptide(L)'
;MRTLTVTTLAAAGLLCLAPNAGATRAGSHLTVTGQASHLRPAVGEVETVRWTVTNTGDGHLDHVRLITSVPTGWTVKDGPGCTHVAANLRCELGGLDAGRRVSVDVPMVVRKPLGPVQLRAWAAGSVGRLNVPGPETAFQVIVVARR
;
A
#
# COMPACT_ATOMS: atom_id res chain seq x y z
N MET A 1 45.70 58.15 10.34
CA MET A 1 44.26 57.84 10.32
C MET A 1 43.85 57.71 8.87
N ARG A 2 43.74 56.49 8.35
CA ARG A 2 43.47 56.22 6.93
C ARG A 2 42.08 55.60 6.83
N THR A 3 41.14 56.42 6.38
CA THR A 3 39.76 56.07 6.07
C THR A 3 39.76 55.25 4.78
N LEU A 4 39.42 53.98 4.86
CA LEU A 4 39.27 53.11 3.69
C LEU A 4 37.82 53.18 3.21
N THR A 5 37.66 53.73 2.02
CA THR A 5 36.44 53.81 1.22
C THR A 5 35.87 52.42 0.95
N VAL A 6 34.58 52.25 1.24
CA VAL A 6 33.80 51.02 0.99
C VAL A 6 33.61 50.85 -0.51
N THR A 7 34.28 49.87 -1.08
CA THR A 7 34.07 49.44 -2.47
C THR A 7 32.78 48.61 -2.53
N THR A 8 31.79 49.11 -3.26
CA THR A 8 30.55 48.39 -3.59
C THR A 8 30.87 47.14 -4.41
N LEU A 9 30.61 45.96 -3.84
CA LEU A 9 30.56 44.70 -4.59
C LEU A 9 29.17 44.56 -5.21
N ALA A 10 29.13 44.64 -6.54
CA ALA A 10 27.98 44.26 -7.34
C ALA A 10 27.64 42.80 -7.07
N ALA A 11 26.52 42.55 -6.38
CA ALA A 11 25.91 41.23 -6.33
C ALA A 11 25.33 40.95 -7.72
N ALA A 12 26.07 40.20 -8.53
CA ALA A 12 25.54 39.58 -9.72
C ALA A 12 24.32 38.74 -9.31
N GLY A 13 23.14 39.17 -9.74
CA GLY A 13 21.90 38.45 -9.54
C GLY A 13 22.02 37.08 -10.20
N LEU A 14 22.31 36.05 -9.41
CA LEU A 14 21.95 34.70 -9.77
C LEU A 14 20.43 34.71 -9.92
N LEU A 15 19.95 34.60 -11.16
CA LEU A 15 18.68 33.96 -11.40
C LEU A 15 18.77 32.58 -10.72
N CYS A 16 18.21 32.47 -9.52
CA CYS A 16 17.71 31.19 -9.05
C CYS A 16 16.64 30.79 -10.06
N LEU A 17 17.06 30.06 -11.09
CA LEU A 17 16.19 29.07 -11.71
C LEU A 17 15.70 28.24 -10.54
N ALA A 18 14.47 28.50 -10.11
CA ALA A 18 13.75 27.56 -9.28
C ALA A 18 13.96 26.19 -9.93
N PRO A 19 14.25 25.12 -9.17
CA PRO A 19 14.15 23.80 -9.74
C PRO A 19 12.75 23.77 -10.37
N ASN A 20 12.70 23.66 -11.69
CA ASN A 20 11.47 23.37 -12.40
C ASN A 20 10.84 22.28 -11.55
N ALA A 21 9.72 22.59 -10.91
CA ALA A 21 8.89 21.58 -10.28
C ALA A 21 8.58 20.69 -11.47
N GLY A 22 9.40 19.64 -11.62
CA GLY A 22 9.34 18.74 -12.73
C GLY A 22 7.89 18.36 -12.74
N ALA A 23 7.22 18.60 -13.87
CA ALA A 23 5.90 18.07 -14.09
C ALA A 23 6.05 16.58 -13.81
N THR A 24 5.74 16.19 -12.58
CA THR A 24 5.74 14.82 -12.14
C THR A 24 4.59 14.33 -12.96
N ARG A 25 4.91 13.54 -14.00
CA ARG A 25 3.89 13.05 -14.91
C ARG A 25 2.76 12.56 -14.03
N ALA A 26 1.60 13.19 -14.17
CA ALA A 26 0.37 12.81 -13.53
C ALA A 26 0.27 11.28 -13.59
N GLY A 27 0.64 10.65 -12.48
CA GLY A 27 1.09 9.28 -12.46
C GLY A 27 0.12 8.55 -11.59
N SER A 28 -0.68 7.67 -12.18
CA SER A 28 -1.48 6.75 -11.40
C SER A 28 -0.56 5.96 -10.48
N HIS A 29 -0.67 6.19 -9.19
CA HIS A 29 0.20 5.60 -8.18
C HIS A 29 -0.66 5.00 -7.07
N LEU A 30 -0.36 3.77 -6.71
CA LEU A 30 -1.05 3.05 -5.66
C LEU A 30 -0.13 2.85 -4.47
N THR A 31 -0.69 2.82 -3.27
CA THR A 31 -0.03 2.28 -2.08
C THR A 31 -0.90 1.24 -1.43
N VAL A 32 -0.27 0.25 -0.80
CA VAL A 32 -0.95 -0.83 -0.08
C VAL A 32 -0.36 -0.94 1.32
N THR A 33 -1.20 -0.90 2.33
CA THR A 33 -0.82 -1.15 3.73
C THR A 33 -1.60 -2.31 4.29
N GLY A 34 -0.95 -3.11 5.13
CA GLY A 34 -1.52 -4.29 5.77
C GLY A 34 -1.42 -4.21 7.27
N GLN A 35 -2.48 -4.65 7.95
CA GLN A 35 -2.53 -4.71 9.41
C GLN A 35 -3.29 -5.97 9.84
N ALA A 36 -2.74 -6.68 10.82
CA ALA A 36 -3.43 -7.76 11.50
C ALA A 36 -4.06 -7.22 12.80
N SER A 37 -5.21 -7.76 13.18
CA SER A 37 -5.82 -7.52 14.50
C SER A 37 -4.90 -7.92 15.65
N HIS A 38 -4.10 -8.98 15.49
CA HIS A 38 -3.08 -9.39 16.44
C HIS A 38 -1.76 -9.71 15.75
N LEU A 39 -0.66 -9.26 16.34
CA LEU A 39 0.69 -9.67 15.90
C LEU A 39 1.04 -11.09 16.38
N ARG A 40 0.25 -11.66 17.30
CA ARG A 40 0.46 -12.98 17.91
C ARG A 40 -0.85 -13.79 18.04
N PRO A 41 -1.51 -14.16 16.93
CA PRO A 41 -2.74 -14.94 17.01
C PRO A 41 -2.47 -16.36 17.50
N ALA A 42 -3.38 -16.93 18.28
CA ALA A 42 -3.31 -18.33 18.67
C ALA A 42 -3.98 -19.25 17.65
N VAL A 43 -3.52 -20.50 17.57
CA VAL A 43 -4.17 -21.53 16.75
C VAL A 43 -5.64 -21.70 17.13
N GLY A 44 -6.52 -21.67 16.13
CA GLY A 44 -7.96 -21.79 16.24
C GLY A 44 -8.71 -20.47 16.38
N GLU A 45 -8.00 -19.35 16.55
CA GLU A 45 -8.61 -18.02 16.60
C GLU A 45 -8.89 -17.46 15.20
N VAL A 46 -9.81 -16.50 15.15
CA VAL A 46 -10.05 -15.70 13.94
C VAL A 46 -9.15 -14.47 14.00
N GLU A 47 -8.23 -14.41 13.05
CA GLU A 47 -7.36 -13.27 12.82
C GLU A 47 -7.92 -12.44 11.66
N THR A 48 -8.18 -11.15 11.88
CA THR A 48 -8.68 -10.26 10.83
C THR A 48 -7.53 -9.47 10.25
N VAL A 49 -7.25 -9.69 8.96
CA VAL A 49 -6.22 -8.95 8.22
C VAL A 49 -6.90 -7.86 7.40
N ARG A 50 -6.60 -6.60 7.72
CA ARG A 50 -7.04 -5.43 6.99
C ARG A 50 -5.99 -5.02 5.97
N TRP A 51 -6.40 -4.93 4.71
CA TRP A 51 -5.61 -4.34 3.65
C TRP A 51 -6.22 -3.01 3.22
N THR A 52 -5.42 -1.97 3.10
CA THR A 52 -5.87 -0.66 2.62
C THR A 52 -5.13 -0.30 1.35
N VAL A 53 -5.87 -0.05 0.28
CA VAL A 53 -5.34 0.43 -1.00
C VAL A 53 -5.66 1.91 -1.11
N THR A 54 -4.65 2.73 -1.41
CA THR A 54 -4.82 4.18 -1.61
C THR A 54 -4.35 4.56 -3.00
N ASN A 55 -5.14 5.36 -3.71
CA ASN A 55 -4.70 6.03 -4.92
C ASN A 55 -3.99 7.32 -4.51
N THR A 56 -2.66 7.31 -4.56
CA THR A 56 -1.82 8.48 -4.28
C THR A 56 -1.37 9.20 -5.55
N GLY A 57 -1.83 8.73 -6.72
CA GLY A 57 -1.74 9.47 -7.96
C GLY A 57 -2.73 10.64 -7.99
N ASP A 58 -2.70 11.38 -9.08
CA ASP A 58 -3.53 12.57 -9.31
C ASP A 58 -4.71 12.31 -10.26
N GLY A 59 -4.81 11.12 -10.85
CA GLY A 59 -5.91 10.70 -11.71
C GLY A 59 -6.83 9.64 -11.07
N HIS A 60 -8.06 9.55 -11.55
CA HIS A 60 -8.99 8.46 -11.25
C HIS A 60 -8.48 7.12 -11.80
N LEU A 61 -8.71 6.03 -11.07
CA LEU A 61 -8.52 4.67 -11.53
C LEU A 61 -9.89 4.03 -11.76
N ASP A 62 -10.17 3.56 -12.98
CA ASP A 62 -11.49 3.00 -13.35
C ASP A 62 -11.77 1.68 -12.62
N HIS A 63 -10.71 0.91 -12.40
CA HIS A 63 -10.81 -0.39 -11.76
C HIS A 63 -9.54 -0.71 -10.99
N VAL A 64 -9.69 -0.98 -9.70
CA VAL A 64 -8.64 -1.38 -8.78
C VAL A 64 -8.94 -2.79 -8.27
N ARG A 65 -7.92 -3.64 -8.29
CA ARG A 65 -7.94 -4.97 -7.71
C ARG A 65 -6.85 -5.11 -6.65
N LEU A 66 -7.20 -5.75 -5.55
CA LEU A 66 -6.28 -6.18 -4.51
C LEU A 66 -6.12 -7.69 -4.62
N ILE A 67 -4.88 -8.17 -4.57
CA ILE A 67 -4.59 -9.60 -4.45
C ILE A 67 -3.79 -9.80 -3.16
N THR A 68 -4.22 -10.74 -2.32
CA THR A 68 -3.56 -11.05 -1.06
C THR A 68 -3.36 -12.55 -0.89
N SER A 69 -2.24 -12.94 -0.31
CA SER A 69 -1.91 -14.33 -0.01
C SER A 69 -2.78 -14.87 1.13
N VAL A 70 -3.25 -16.10 1.00
CA VAL A 70 -3.77 -16.88 2.12
C VAL A 70 -2.63 -17.79 2.60
N PRO A 71 -2.10 -17.61 3.82
CA PRO A 71 -1.01 -18.45 4.31
C PRO A 71 -1.41 -19.93 4.35
N THR A 72 -0.47 -20.83 4.08
CA THR A 72 -0.68 -22.28 4.19
C THR A 72 -1.19 -22.64 5.58
N GLY A 73 -2.30 -23.38 5.65
CA GLY A 73 -2.91 -23.79 6.91
C GLY A 73 -3.85 -22.75 7.53
N TRP A 74 -4.04 -21.58 6.91
CA TRP A 74 -5.08 -20.63 7.30
C TRP A 74 -6.32 -20.85 6.43
N THR A 75 -7.50 -20.51 6.95
CA THR A 75 -8.76 -20.64 6.21
C THR A 75 -9.52 -19.32 6.26
N VAL A 76 -9.84 -18.76 5.10
CA VAL A 76 -10.66 -17.54 5.01
C VAL A 76 -12.07 -17.87 5.51
N LYS A 77 -12.62 -17.00 6.36
CA LYS A 77 -14.00 -17.06 6.81
C LYS A 77 -14.88 -16.26 5.84
N ASP A 78 -16.17 -16.58 5.76
CA ASP A 78 -17.12 -15.86 4.90
C ASP A 78 -17.10 -14.34 5.17
N GLY A 79 -17.37 -13.56 4.12
CA GLY A 79 -17.53 -12.10 4.20
C GLY A 79 -16.43 -11.18 3.64
N PRO A 80 -15.32 -11.62 3.00
CA PRO A 80 -14.33 -10.66 2.50
C PRO A 80 -14.75 -9.99 1.19
N GLY A 81 -15.81 -10.45 0.51
CA GLY A 81 -16.20 -9.97 -0.81
C GLY A 81 -15.17 -10.25 -1.91
N CYS A 82 -14.20 -11.14 -1.63
CA CYS A 82 -13.12 -11.53 -2.54
C CYS A 82 -13.35 -12.93 -3.10
N THR A 83 -12.82 -13.18 -4.29
CA THR A 83 -12.85 -14.49 -4.94
C THR A 83 -11.53 -15.24 -4.67
N HIS A 84 -11.62 -16.53 -4.32
CA HIS A 84 -10.43 -17.38 -4.22
C HIS A 84 -9.83 -17.66 -5.60
N VAL A 85 -8.52 -17.43 -5.72
CA VAL A 85 -7.72 -17.73 -6.93
C VAL A 85 -6.46 -18.46 -6.49
N ALA A 86 -6.49 -19.79 -6.56
CA ALA A 86 -5.45 -20.66 -6.02
C ALA A 86 -5.16 -20.35 -4.53
N ALA A 87 -3.92 -20.03 -4.18
CA ALA A 87 -3.50 -19.69 -2.81
C ALA A 87 -3.71 -18.21 -2.44
N ASN A 88 -4.42 -17.44 -3.27
CA ASN A 88 -4.66 -16.02 -3.06
C ASN A 88 -6.16 -15.70 -3.03
N LEU A 89 -6.49 -14.54 -2.49
CA LEU A 89 -7.76 -13.86 -2.66
C LEU A 89 -7.59 -12.72 -3.66
N ARG A 90 -8.54 -12.60 -4.60
CA ARG A 90 -8.67 -11.45 -5.49
C ARG A 90 -9.91 -10.66 -5.10
N CYS A 91 -9.72 -9.41 -4.68
CA CYS A 91 -10.78 -8.50 -4.29
C CYS A 91 -10.91 -7.41 -5.34
N GLU A 92 -12.09 -7.30 -5.95
CA GLU A 92 -12.41 -6.23 -6.89
C GLU A 92 -12.90 -5.03 -6.09
N LEU A 93 -12.15 -3.92 -6.13
CA LEU A 93 -12.42 -2.73 -5.34
C LEU A 93 -13.18 -1.65 -6.11
N GLY A 94 -13.34 -1.84 -7.43
CA GLY A 94 -13.99 -0.87 -8.31
C GLY A 94 -13.12 0.36 -8.59
N GLY A 95 -13.78 1.47 -8.93
CA GLY A 95 -13.08 2.73 -9.22
C GLY A 95 -12.55 3.40 -7.96
N LEU A 96 -11.42 4.11 -8.07
CA LEU A 96 -10.79 4.80 -6.96
C LEU A 96 -10.26 6.17 -7.38
N ASP A 97 -10.90 7.24 -6.91
CA ASP A 97 -10.48 8.62 -7.16
C ASP A 97 -9.12 8.93 -6.53
N ALA A 98 -8.45 9.94 -7.10
CA ALA A 98 -7.21 10.47 -6.55
C ALA A 98 -7.36 10.88 -5.08
N GLY A 99 -6.39 10.48 -4.25
CA GLY A 99 -6.37 10.72 -2.80
C GLY A 99 -7.34 9.85 -1.98
N ARG A 100 -8.17 9.01 -2.62
CA ARG A 100 -9.09 8.11 -1.91
C ARG A 100 -8.42 6.79 -1.56
N ARG A 101 -9.00 6.13 -0.55
CA ARG A 101 -8.59 4.82 -0.06
C ARG A 101 -9.80 3.92 0.15
N VAL A 102 -9.57 2.63 0.01
CA VAL A 102 -10.54 1.56 0.25
C VAL A 102 -9.86 0.47 1.08
N SER A 103 -10.59 -0.09 2.03
CA SER A 103 -10.10 -1.14 2.91
C SER A 103 -10.91 -2.42 2.75
N VAL A 104 -10.22 -3.56 2.83
CA VAL A 104 -10.82 -4.90 2.85
C VAL A 104 -10.39 -5.60 4.12
N ASP A 105 -11.37 -6.11 4.87
CA ASP A 105 -11.14 -6.93 6.05
C ASP A 105 -11.26 -8.40 5.66
N VAL A 106 -10.19 -9.15 5.88
CA VAL A 106 -10.11 -10.58 5.56
C VAL A 106 -10.04 -11.38 6.86
N PRO A 107 -11.18 -11.86 7.38
CA PRO A 107 -11.19 -12.73 8.55
C PRO A 107 -10.66 -14.11 8.17
N MET A 108 -9.67 -14.62 8.90
CA MET A 108 -9.07 -15.93 8.67
C MET A 108 -8.98 -16.74 9.96
N VAL A 109 -9.35 -18.01 9.93
CA VAL A 109 -9.09 -18.96 11.01
C VAL A 109 -7.63 -19.42 10.92
N VAL A 110 -6.86 -19.17 11.97
CA VAL A 110 -5.46 -19.59 12.09
C VAL A 110 -5.40 -21.06 12.46
N ARG A 111 -4.66 -21.91 11.73
CA ARG A 111 -4.49 -23.33 12.13
C ARG A 111 -3.04 -23.75 12.32
N LYS A 112 -2.19 -23.60 11.30
CA LYS A 112 -0.75 -23.95 11.32
C LYS A 112 -0.02 -23.11 10.26
N PRO A 113 1.33 -23.08 10.24
CA PRO A 113 2.24 -23.52 11.28
C PRO A 113 2.34 -22.52 12.44
N LEU A 114 2.94 -22.96 13.56
CA LEU A 114 3.39 -22.05 14.62
C LEU A 114 4.63 -21.28 14.14
N GLY A 115 4.86 -20.10 14.72
CA GLY A 115 6.00 -19.25 14.41
C GLY A 115 5.68 -18.14 13.39
N PRO A 116 6.71 -17.57 12.74
CA PRO A 116 6.53 -16.43 11.86
C PRO A 116 5.77 -16.82 10.59
N VAL A 117 4.70 -16.09 10.30
CA VAL A 117 3.90 -16.21 9.08
C VAL A 117 3.91 -14.87 8.36
N GLN A 118 4.31 -14.89 7.09
CA GLN A 118 4.28 -13.69 6.24
C GLN A 118 2.94 -13.56 5.54
N LEU A 119 2.36 -12.36 5.61
CA LEU A 119 1.17 -11.94 4.91
C LEU A 119 1.60 -10.96 3.83
N ARG A 120 1.22 -11.23 2.58
CA ARG A 120 1.53 -10.40 1.42
C ARG A 120 0.27 -9.91 0.74
N ALA A 121 0.36 -8.73 0.15
CA ALA A 121 -0.64 -8.25 -0.79
C ALA A 121 -0.02 -7.32 -1.81
N TRP A 122 -0.65 -7.23 -2.96
CA TRP A 122 -0.34 -6.23 -3.98
C TRP A 122 -1.62 -5.74 -4.63
N ALA A 123 -1.57 -4.53 -5.16
CA ALA A 123 -2.68 -3.96 -5.89
C ALA A 123 -2.30 -3.75 -7.36
N ALA A 124 -3.30 -3.67 -8.22
CA ALA A 124 -3.17 -3.13 -9.55
C ALA A 124 -4.41 -2.30 -9.88
N GLY A 125 -4.22 -1.23 -10.63
CA GLY A 125 -5.27 -0.35 -11.12
C GLY A 125 -5.31 -0.34 -12.64
N SER A 126 -6.29 0.35 -13.20
CA SER A 126 -6.33 0.66 -14.63
C SER A 126 -6.97 2.01 -14.91
N VAL A 127 -6.55 2.62 -16.01
CA VAL A 127 -7.15 3.84 -16.58
C VAL A 127 -7.37 3.57 -18.07
N GLY A 128 -8.62 3.39 -18.47
CA GLY A 128 -9.02 2.87 -19.77
C GLY A 128 -8.34 1.53 -20.04
N ARG A 129 -7.45 1.51 -21.04
CA ARG A 129 -6.67 0.32 -21.42
C ARG A 129 -5.29 0.25 -20.75
N LEU A 130 -4.90 1.29 -20.01
CA LEU A 130 -3.59 1.36 -19.36
C LEU A 130 -3.66 0.60 -18.03
N ASN A 131 -2.73 -0.33 -17.83
CA ASN A 131 -2.56 -1.02 -16.56
C ASN A 131 -1.61 -0.22 -15.66
N VAL A 132 -2.03 -0.01 -14.42
CA VAL A 132 -1.26 0.68 -13.39
C VAL A 132 -0.78 -0.38 -12.40
N PRO A 133 0.49 -0.81 -12.46
CA PRO A 133 1.02 -1.72 -11.46
C PRO A 133 1.04 -1.02 -10.11
N GLY A 134 0.50 -1.66 -9.08
CA GLY A 134 0.65 -1.22 -7.70
C GLY A 134 1.82 -1.92 -7.01
N PRO A 135 2.23 -1.41 -5.83
CA PRO A 135 3.31 -2.01 -5.06
C PRO A 135 2.85 -3.31 -4.42
N GLU A 136 3.81 -4.20 -4.20
CA GLU A 136 3.68 -5.31 -3.27
C GLU A 136 4.05 -4.83 -1.86
N THR A 137 3.33 -5.32 -0.87
CA THR A 137 3.58 -5.09 0.55
C THR A 137 3.53 -6.41 1.31
N ALA A 138 4.29 -6.50 2.39
CA ALA A 138 4.32 -7.67 3.24
C ALA A 138 4.56 -7.28 4.69
N PHE A 139 3.97 -8.04 5.60
CA PHE A 139 4.27 -7.97 7.03
C PHE A 139 4.21 -9.37 7.64
N GLN A 140 4.59 -9.50 8.91
CA GLN A 140 4.62 -10.78 9.60
C GLN A 140 3.82 -10.77 10.89
N VAL A 141 3.25 -11.91 11.22
CA VAL A 141 2.67 -12.24 12.53
C VAL A 141 3.36 -13.49 13.08
N ILE A 142 3.31 -13.69 14.39
CA ILE A 142 3.89 -14.87 15.04
C ILE A 142 2.76 -15.73 15.59
N VAL A 143 2.42 -16.81 14.90
CA VAL A 143 1.39 -17.74 15.36
C VAL A 143 1.88 -18.49 16.59
N VAL A 144 1.09 -18.46 17.65
CA VAL A 144 1.40 -19.13 18.92
C VAL A 144 0.47 -20.31 19.17
N ALA A 145 0.93 -21.27 19.98
CA ALA A 145 0.07 -22.35 20.44
C ALA A 145 -1.06 -21.78 21.32
N ARG A 146 -2.26 -22.35 21.20
CA ARG A 146 -3.34 -22.08 22.12
C ARG A 146 -2.97 -22.66 23.48
N ARG A 147 -3.04 -21.83 24.53
CA ARG A 147 -2.83 -22.28 25.91
C ARG A 147 -4.06 -23.00 26.45
#